data_AF-A0A7G8EWC9-F1
#
_entry.id   AF-A0A7G8EWC9-F1
#
_cell.length_a   1.000
_cell.length_b   1.000
_cell.length_c   1.000
_cell.angle_alpha   90.00
_cell.angle_beta   90.00
_cell.angle_gamma   90.00
#
_symmetry.space_group_name_H-M   'P 1'
#
loop_
_entity.id
_entity.type
_entity.pdbx_description
1 polymer ?
#
loop_
_entity_poly.entity_id
_entity_poly.type
_entity_poly.pdbx_seq_one_letter_code
_entity_poly.pdbx_strand_id
1 'polypeptide(L)'
;METLPLQLEPGQDLHQTLSALAAEHKLSGFVLGVVGNLSQASFQCPGQEQPTRLTGELEIITLNGTFSPEAVHLHLSLSDGACQVWGGHLEPGTVVLKGAQLLLGMSGLPTAQAAPVQKRVEVAVLPGCPWCHRATQLLNRLAIPYQLDTVDSDARFEAWRQRSGRSVFPQIFIDGDLIGGYDDLIRLHGAGSLETLR
;
A
#
# COMPACT_ATOMS: atom_id res chain seq x y z
N MET A 1 12.81 8.12 -22.32
CA MET A 1 13.20 7.95 -20.91
C MET A 1 14.70 8.12 -20.86
N GLU A 2 15.20 9.11 -20.12
CA GLU A 2 16.63 9.30 -19.91
C GLU A 2 17.13 8.28 -18.88
N THR A 3 18.36 7.81 -19.05
CA THR A 3 18.95 6.79 -18.17
C THR A 3 20.27 7.25 -17.59
N LEU A 4 20.53 6.91 -16.34
CA LEU A 4 21.77 7.23 -15.61
C LEU A 4 22.40 5.94 -15.07
N PRO A 5 23.58 5.53 -15.55
CA PRO A 5 24.34 4.48 -14.89
C PRO A 5 24.95 5.01 -13.59
N LEU A 6 24.80 4.25 -12.50
CA LEU A 6 25.37 4.55 -11.19
C LEU A 6 26.27 3.38 -10.77
N GLN A 7 27.54 3.69 -10.50
CA GLN A 7 28.53 2.75 -9.97
C GLN A 7 28.69 3.01 -8.47
N LEU A 8 28.62 1.95 -7.67
CA LEU A 8 28.97 1.93 -6.27
C LEU A 8 30.26 1.15 -6.06
N GLU A 9 31.09 1.71 -5.19
CA GLU A 9 32.39 1.20 -4.77
C GLU A 9 32.28 0.37 -3.48
N PRO A 10 33.28 -0.50 -3.19
CA PRO A 10 33.37 -1.23 -1.93
C PRO A 10 33.13 -0.35 -0.70
N GLY A 11 32.30 -0.84 0.22
CA GLY A 11 31.99 -0.16 1.49
C GLY A 11 30.90 0.91 1.39
N GLN A 12 30.44 1.28 0.19
CA GLN A 12 29.30 2.18 0.04
C GLN A 12 27.98 1.50 0.39
N ASP A 13 27.06 2.27 0.97
CA ASP A 13 25.72 1.81 1.28
C ASP A 13 24.76 2.12 0.13
N LEU A 14 24.09 1.09 -0.39
CA LEU A 14 23.23 1.19 -1.57
C LEU A 14 22.09 2.18 -1.37
N HIS A 15 21.39 2.08 -0.23
CA HIS A 15 20.24 2.93 0.07
C HIS A 15 20.67 4.38 0.26
N GLN A 16 21.72 4.62 1.07
CA GLN A 16 22.19 5.96 1.38
C GLN A 16 22.77 6.66 0.15
N THR A 17 23.54 5.96 -0.68
CA THR A 17 24.10 6.51 -1.91
C THR A 17 23.00 6.95 -2.89
N LEU A 18 21.97 6.11 -3.12
CA LEU A 18 20.87 6.49 -4.00
C LEU A 18 20.03 7.63 -3.43
N SER A 19 19.76 7.62 -2.12
CA SER A 19 19.04 8.70 -1.44
C SER A 19 19.77 10.04 -1.56
N ALA A 20 21.09 10.05 -1.31
CA ALA A 20 21.92 11.24 -1.45
C ALA A 20 21.94 11.77 -2.90
N LEU A 21 22.15 10.88 -3.88
CA LEU A 21 22.15 11.24 -5.30
C LEU A 21 20.81 11.86 -5.73
N ALA A 22 19.69 11.25 -5.32
CA ALA A 22 18.36 11.73 -5.66
C ALA A 22 18.07 13.10 -5.04
N ALA A 23 18.46 13.30 -3.78
CA ALA A 23 18.28 14.56 -3.08
C ALA A 23 19.16 15.69 -3.65
N GLU A 24 20.45 15.43 -3.87
CA GLU A 24 21.42 16.42 -4.35
C GLU A 24 21.07 16.93 -5.75
N HIS A 25 20.73 16.01 -6.65
CA HIS A 25 20.45 16.32 -8.05
C HIS A 25 18.97 16.49 -8.37
N LYS A 26 18.10 16.43 -7.35
CA LYS A 26 16.63 16.52 -7.48
C LYS A 26 16.07 15.52 -8.51
N LEU A 27 16.57 14.28 -8.47
CA LEU A 27 16.21 13.24 -9.43
C LEU A 27 15.03 12.41 -8.91
N SER A 28 14.16 12.02 -9.82
CA SER A 28 13.08 11.05 -9.58
C SER A 28 13.10 10.00 -10.66
N GLY A 29 12.81 8.75 -10.31
CA GLY A 29 12.90 7.67 -11.28
C GLY A 29 12.70 6.28 -10.71
N PHE A 30 13.15 5.30 -11.50
CA PHE A 30 13.00 3.88 -11.25
C PHE A 30 14.35 3.18 -11.42
N VAL A 31 14.59 2.11 -10.65
CA VAL A 31 15.70 1.20 -10.93
C VAL A 31 15.27 0.28 -12.09
N LEU A 32 16.03 0.29 -13.18
CA LEU A 32 15.78 -0.53 -14.37
C LEU A 32 16.60 -1.83 -14.37
N GLY A 33 17.71 -1.84 -13.64
CA GLY A 33 18.58 -3.00 -13.52
C GLY A 33 19.65 -2.80 -12.46
N VAL A 34 20.15 -3.91 -11.94
CA VAL A 34 21.23 -3.96 -10.97
C VAL A 34 22.09 -5.19 -11.20
N VAL A 35 23.38 -5.09 -10.92
CA VAL A 35 24.29 -6.22 -10.76
C VAL A 35 25.33 -5.85 -9.71
N GLY A 36 25.73 -6.78 -8.86
CA GLY A 36 26.75 -6.52 -7.86
C GLY A 36 26.64 -7.42 -6.65
N ASN A 37 27.53 -7.19 -5.70
CA ASN A 37 27.62 -7.98 -4.48
C ASN A 37 27.74 -7.13 -3.22
N LEU A 38 27.32 -7.74 -2.12
CA LEU A 38 27.17 -7.10 -0.83
C LEU A 38 27.96 -7.87 0.23
N SER A 39 28.54 -7.13 1.16
CA SER A 39 29.13 -7.68 2.39
C SER A 39 28.09 -7.79 3.51
N GLN A 40 27.07 -6.95 3.42
CA GLN A 40 25.90 -6.94 4.29
C GLN A 40 24.67 -6.51 3.50
N ALA A 41 23.54 -7.20 3.71
CA ALA A 41 22.23 -6.78 3.26
C ALA A 41 21.34 -6.46 4.45
N SER A 42 20.66 -5.31 4.41
CA SER A 42 19.68 -4.88 5.41
C SER A 42 18.33 -4.73 4.71
N PHE A 43 17.33 -5.50 5.13
CA PHE A 43 16.01 -5.47 4.51
C PHE A 43 14.89 -5.77 5.50
N GLN A 44 13.76 -5.09 5.35
CA GLN A 44 12.60 -5.26 6.19
C GLN A 44 11.68 -6.36 5.63
N CYS A 45 11.54 -7.44 6.40
CA CYS A 45 10.58 -8.51 6.10
C CYS A 45 9.16 -8.11 6.55
N PRO A 46 8.11 -8.53 5.83
CA PRO A 46 6.73 -8.28 6.25
C PRO A 46 6.46 -8.82 7.67
N GLY A 47 5.88 -7.97 8.52
CA GLY A 47 5.46 -8.35 9.88
C GLY A 47 6.58 -8.45 10.91
N GLN A 48 7.83 -8.15 10.57
CA GLN A 48 8.93 -8.07 11.54
C GLN A 48 9.04 -6.66 12.13
N GLU A 49 9.35 -6.54 13.42
CA GLU A 49 9.51 -5.23 14.08
C GLU A 49 10.77 -4.48 13.68
N GLN A 50 11.81 -5.22 13.26
CA GLN A 50 13.12 -4.67 12.93
C GLN A 50 13.62 -5.22 11.59
N PRO A 51 14.46 -4.47 10.86
CA PRO A 51 15.10 -4.95 9.65
C PRO A 51 15.93 -6.20 9.90
N THR A 52 15.83 -7.16 8.99
CA THR A 52 16.72 -8.31 8.93
C THR A 52 18.08 -7.86 8.41
N ARG A 53 19.16 -8.29 9.06
CA ARG A 53 20.53 -8.07 8.59
C ARG A 53 21.19 -9.40 8.30
N LEU A 54 21.70 -9.56 7.08
CA LEU A 54 22.49 -10.71 6.67
C LEU A 54 23.89 -10.24 6.29
N THR A 55 24.91 -10.95 6.76
CA THR A 55 26.32 -10.68 6.46
C THR A 55 26.95 -11.89 5.77
N GLY A 56 27.89 -11.64 4.86
CA GLY A 56 28.56 -12.69 4.09
C GLY A 56 28.95 -12.21 2.70
N GLU A 57 29.29 -13.14 1.82
CA GLU A 57 29.40 -12.86 0.39
C GLU A 57 28.00 -13.08 -0.23
N LEU A 58 27.33 -11.97 -0.53
CA LEU A 58 25.94 -11.96 -1.00
C LEU A 58 25.89 -11.40 -2.42
N GLU A 59 25.12 -12.03 -3.31
CA GLU A 59 24.95 -11.57 -4.68
C GLU A 59 23.56 -10.92 -4.85
N ILE A 60 23.51 -9.74 -5.44
CA ILE A 60 22.25 -9.04 -5.74
C ILE A 60 21.59 -9.74 -6.94
N ILE A 61 20.36 -10.21 -6.75
CA ILE A 61 19.58 -10.82 -7.85
C ILE A 61 18.67 -9.78 -8.47
N THR A 62 17.91 -9.04 -7.65
CA THR A 62 17.04 -7.97 -8.14
C THR A 62 17.00 -6.79 -7.19
N LEU A 63 16.87 -5.59 -7.74
CA LEU A 63 16.54 -4.38 -7.01
C LEU A 63 15.47 -3.64 -7.81
N ASN A 64 14.27 -3.50 -7.26
CA ASN A 64 13.14 -2.94 -7.97
C ASN A 64 12.45 -1.86 -7.15
N GLY A 65 11.98 -0.81 -7.81
CA GLY A 65 11.16 0.22 -7.21
C GLY A 65 11.56 1.62 -7.67
N THR A 66 11.27 2.61 -6.83
CA THR A 66 11.32 4.02 -7.17
C THR A 66 12.25 4.80 -6.24
N PHE A 67 12.77 5.92 -6.73
CA PHE A 67 13.44 6.92 -5.92
C PHE A 67 12.99 8.32 -6.31
N SER A 68 13.11 9.23 -5.36
CA SER A 68 12.76 10.64 -5.43
C SER A 68 13.69 11.42 -4.49
N PRO A 69 13.71 12.76 -4.54
CA PRO A 69 14.53 13.56 -3.63
C PRO A 69 14.15 13.36 -2.15
N GLU A 70 12.91 12.97 -1.86
CA GLU A 70 12.39 12.81 -0.51
C GLU A 70 12.42 11.36 0.00
N ALA A 71 12.38 10.38 -0.90
CA ALA A 71 12.22 8.98 -0.54
C ALA A 71 12.83 8.00 -1.56
N VAL A 72 13.39 6.91 -1.03
CA VAL A 72 13.77 5.71 -1.77
C VAL A 72 12.83 4.59 -1.33
N HIS A 73 12.17 3.95 -2.28
CA HIS A 73 11.29 2.81 -2.04
C HIS A 73 11.71 1.68 -2.98
N LEU A 74 12.57 0.81 -2.47
CA LEU A 74 13.12 -0.30 -3.23
C LEU A 74 12.89 -1.62 -2.51
N HIS A 75 12.66 -2.67 -3.27
CA HIS A 75 12.67 -4.05 -2.79
C HIS A 75 13.92 -4.74 -3.34
N LEU A 76 14.63 -5.44 -2.45
CA LEU A 76 15.84 -6.18 -2.75
C LEU A 76 15.55 -7.68 -2.71
N SER A 77 16.12 -8.43 -3.66
CA SER A 77 16.35 -9.86 -3.51
C SER A 77 17.83 -10.19 -3.72
N LEU A 78 18.35 -11.13 -2.94
CA LEU A 78 19.76 -11.51 -2.94
C LEU A 78 19.91 -13.02 -2.68
N SER A 79 21.03 -13.60 -3.13
CA SER A 79 21.43 -14.95 -2.73
C SER A 79 22.61 -14.95 -1.78
N ASP A 80 22.59 -15.88 -0.82
CA ASP A 80 23.77 -16.21 -0.01
C ASP A 80 24.68 -17.25 -0.67
N GLY A 81 25.77 -17.60 0.01
CA GLY A 81 26.72 -18.62 -0.46
C GLY A 81 26.17 -20.05 -0.55
N ALA A 82 24.98 -20.32 0.00
CA ALA A 82 24.26 -21.58 -0.15
C ALA A 82 23.19 -21.51 -1.25
N CYS A 83 23.18 -20.42 -2.04
CA CYS A 83 22.19 -20.12 -3.06
C CYS A 83 20.74 -20.00 -2.54
N GLN A 84 20.55 -19.73 -1.24
CA GLN A 84 19.23 -19.40 -0.71
C GLN A 84 18.92 -17.95 -1.05
N VAL A 85 17.68 -17.70 -1.47
CA VAL A 85 17.22 -16.36 -1.86
C VAL A 85 16.45 -15.71 -0.72
N TRP A 86 16.87 -14.50 -0.39
CA TRP A 86 16.29 -13.65 0.65
C TRP A 86 15.78 -12.36 0.02
N GLY A 87 14.83 -11.69 0.66
CA GLY A 87 14.34 -10.40 0.16
C GLY A 87 13.34 -9.69 1.05
N GLY A 88 13.17 -8.40 0.77
CA GLY A 88 12.30 -7.49 1.52
C GLY A 88 12.45 -6.05 1.02
N HIS A 89 11.88 -5.11 1.78
CA HIS A 89 12.10 -3.68 1.53
C HIS A 89 13.55 -3.32 1.88
N LEU A 90 14.24 -2.60 0.99
CA LEU A 90 15.63 -2.20 1.17
C LEU A 90 15.75 -1.21 2.33
N GLU A 91 16.65 -1.50 3.26
CA GLU A 91 16.92 -0.63 4.41
C GLU A 91 18.37 -0.15 4.40
N PRO A 92 18.68 0.98 5.07
CA PRO A 92 20.05 1.38 5.36
C PRO A 92 20.84 0.27 6.10
N GLY A 93 22.13 0.19 5.79
CA GLY A 93 23.03 -0.89 6.18
C GLY A 93 23.22 -1.97 5.10
N THR A 94 22.91 -1.67 3.84
CA THR A 94 23.12 -2.58 2.70
C THR A 94 24.41 -2.19 1.98
N VAL A 95 25.50 -2.88 2.30
CA VAL A 95 26.88 -2.44 2.01
C VAL A 95 27.50 -3.25 0.88
N VAL A 96 28.06 -2.56 -0.11
CA VAL A 96 28.73 -3.15 -1.28
C VAL A 96 30.04 -3.84 -0.88
N LEU A 97 30.28 -5.04 -1.42
CA LEU A 97 31.53 -5.79 -1.18
C LEU A 97 32.63 -5.42 -2.17
N LYS A 98 32.41 -5.70 -3.47
CA LYS A 98 33.40 -5.43 -4.55
C LYS A 98 32.92 -4.34 -5.49
N GLY A 99 31.62 -4.26 -5.74
CA GLY A 99 31.02 -3.25 -6.58
C GLY A 99 29.54 -3.54 -6.84
N ALA A 100 28.77 -2.49 -7.09
CA ALA A 100 27.41 -2.62 -7.59
C ALA A 100 27.14 -1.58 -8.69
N GLN A 101 26.47 -2.01 -9.76
CA GLN A 101 26.10 -1.18 -10.90
C GLN A 101 24.59 -1.14 -10.99
N LEU A 102 24.03 0.07 -10.99
CA LEU A 102 22.61 0.30 -11.19
C LEU A 102 22.40 1.05 -12.50
N LEU A 103 21.33 0.70 -13.21
CA LEU A 103 20.80 1.49 -14.29
C LEU A 103 19.52 2.18 -13.81
N LEU A 104 19.54 3.51 -13.75
CA LEU A 104 18.41 4.31 -13.29
C LEU A 104 17.67 4.89 -14.50
N GLY A 105 16.34 4.84 -14.49
CA GLY A 105 15.48 5.50 -15.46
C GLY A 105 14.84 6.75 -14.86
N MET A 106 15.07 7.92 -15.46
CA MET A 106 14.54 9.20 -14.99
C MET A 106 13.08 9.38 -15.40
N SER A 107 12.25 9.80 -14.45
CA SER A 107 10.86 10.19 -14.67
C SER A 107 10.68 11.68 -14.39
N GLY A 108 10.46 12.46 -15.44
CA GLY A 108 9.93 13.82 -15.33
C GLY A 108 8.40 13.87 -15.26
N LEU A 109 7.73 12.72 -15.30
CA LEU A 109 6.28 12.63 -15.25
C LEU A 109 5.82 12.64 -13.78
N PRO A 110 4.73 13.38 -13.46
CA PRO A 110 4.15 13.34 -12.14
C PRO A 110 3.71 11.91 -11.80
N THR A 111 3.97 11.46 -10.57
CA THR A 111 3.44 10.18 -10.08
C THR A 111 1.93 10.21 -10.17
N ALA A 112 1.37 9.43 -11.11
CA ALA A 112 -0.08 9.23 -11.16
C ALA A 112 -0.49 8.40 -9.95
N GLN A 113 -1.04 9.04 -8.93
CA GLN A 113 -1.76 8.32 -7.90
C GLN A 113 -3.05 7.82 -8.51
N ALA A 114 -3.28 6.50 -8.46
CA ALA A 114 -4.60 5.96 -8.75
C ALA A 114 -5.60 6.69 -7.86
N ALA A 115 -6.68 7.22 -8.44
CA ALA A 115 -7.71 7.88 -7.66
C ALA A 115 -8.17 6.92 -6.56
N PRO A 116 -8.33 7.39 -5.31
CA PRO A 116 -8.85 6.53 -4.25
C PRO A 116 -10.18 5.95 -4.73
N VAL A 117 -10.32 4.63 -4.65
CA VAL A 117 -11.61 3.98 -4.94
C VAL A 117 -12.58 4.48 -3.87
N GLN A 118 -13.40 5.46 -4.22
CA GLN A 118 -14.38 6.00 -3.29
C GLN A 118 -15.39 4.89 -3.01
N LYS A 119 -15.48 4.50 -1.74
CA LYS A 119 -16.45 3.49 -1.32
C LYS A 119 -17.84 4.10 -1.48
N ARG A 120 -18.53 3.70 -2.55
CA ARG A 120 -19.85 4.21 -2.93
C ARG A 120 -20.93 3.89 -1.89
N VAL A 121 -20.69 2.90 -1.03
CA VAL A 121 -21.62 2.46 0.00
C VAL A 121 -21.07 2.80 1.39
N GLU A 122 -21.84 3.54 2.18
CA GLU A 122 -21.59 3.75 3.62
C GLU A 122 -22.67 3.03 4.44
N VAL A 123 -22.26 2.36 5.51
CA VAL A 123 -23.15 1.62 6.41
C VAL A 123 -22.84 2.01 7.85
N ALA A 124 -23.79 2.65 8.52
CA ALA A 124 -23.74 2.86 9.95
C ALA A 124 -24.43 1.71 10.68
N VAL A 125 -23.81 1.18 11.73
CA VAL A 125 -24.31 0.04 12.50
C VAL A 125 -24.26 0.29 13.99
N LEU A 126 -25.21 -0.27 14.74
CA LEU A 126 -25.15 -0.32 16.20
C LEU A 126 -24.54 -1.65 16.68
N PRO A 127 -23.76 -1.66 17.78
CA PRO A 127 -23.34 -2.89 18.43
C PRO A 127 -24.53 -3.80 18.76
N GLY A 128 -24.41 -5.09 18.46
CA GLY A 128 -25.45 -6.09 18.76
C GLY A 128 -26.73 -6.01 17.89
N CYS A 129 -26.78 -5.14 16.88
CA CYS A 129 -27.93 -4.97 15.99
C CYS A 129 -28.06 -6.13 14.97
N PRO A 130 -29.12 -6.96 15.03
CA PRO A 130 -29.27 -8.10 14.11
C PRO A 130 -29.47 -7.69 12.64
N TRP A 131 -30.20 -6.59 12.40
CA TRP A 131 -30.45 -6.05 11.07
C TRP A 131 -29.19 -5.51 10.40
N CYS A 132 -28.31 -4.92 11.21
CA CYS A 132 -27.01 -4.43 10.78
C CYS A 132 -26.09 -5.59 10.35
N HIS A 133 -26.15 -6.71 11.08
CA HIS A 133 -25.45 -7.92 10.67
C HIS A 133 -25.97 -8.47 9.33
N ARG A 134 -27.30 -8.52 9.15
CA ARG A 134 -27.90 -8.98 7.88
C ARG A 134 -27.52 -8.08 6.71
N ALA A 135 -27.50 -6.76 6.90
CA ALA A 135 -27.11 -5.80 5.87
C ALA A 135 -25.65 -6.01 5.42
N THR A 136 -24.72 -6.07 6.38
CA THR A 136 -23.30 -6.30 6.09
C THR A 136 -23.05 -7.67 5.47
N GLN A 137 -23.73 -8.73 5.93
CA GLN A 137 -23.66 -10.06 5.31
C GLN A 137 -24.12 -10.04 3.85
N LEU A 138 -25.20 -9.31 3.52
CA LEU A 138 -25.68 -9.21 2.14
C LEU A 138 -24.64 -8.51 1.26
N LEU A 139 -24.11 -7.37 1.69
CA LEU A 139 -23.07 -6.64 0.95
C LEU A 139 -21.82 -7.50 0.71
N ASN A 140 -21.38 -8.22 1.74
CA ASN A 140 -20.26 -9.16 1.64
C ASN A 140 -20.55 -10.30 0.65
N ARG A 141 -21.76 -10.89 0.68
CA ARG A 141 -22.16 -11.95 -0.26
C ARG A 141 -22.17 -11.47 -1.70
N LEU A 142 -22.55 -10.21 -1.93
CA LEU A 142 -22.56 -9.59 -3.25
C LEU A 142 -21.17 -9.08 -3.68
N ALA A 143 -20.16 -9.17 -2.80
CA ALA A 143 -18.82 -8.62 -2.99
C ALA A 143 -18.83 -7.10 -3.26
N ILE A 144 -19.79 -6.37 -2.67
CA ILE A 144 -19.88 -4.91 -2.79
C ILE A 144 -18.98 -4.28 -1.71
N PRO A 145 -17.95 -3.50 -2.07
CA PRO A 145 -17.11 -2.82 -1.10
C PRO A 145 -17.90 -1.68 -0.42
N TYR A 146 -17.82 -1.62 0.91
CA TYR A 146 -18.49 -0.57 1.70
C TYR A 146 -17.59 -0.02 2.81
N GLN A 147 -17.90 1.19 3.26
CA GLN A 147 -17.38 1.79 4.47
C GLN A 147 -18.33 1.47 5.62
N LEU A 148 -17.79 0.93 6.71
CA LEU A 148 -18.56 0.59 7.90
C LEU A 148 -18.23 1.59 9.01
N ASP A 149 -19.26 2.16 9.62
CA ASP A 149 -19.13 2.98 10.82
C ASP A 149 -19.92 2.36 11.98
N THR A 150 -19.21 1.92 13.03
CA THR A 150 -19.85 1.39 14.23
C THR A 150 -20.21 2.54 15.15
N VAL A 151 -21.50 2.81 15.32
CA VAL A 151 -22.02 3.86 16.19
C VAL A 151 -22.11 3.36 17.63
N ASP A 152 -21.17 3.80 18.45
CA ASP A 152 -20.93 3.34 19.83
C ASP A 152 -20.99 4.46 20.87
N SER A 153 -21.38 5.67 20.45
CA SER A 153 -21.52 6.84 21.33
C SER A 153 -22.68 7.74 20.90
N ASP A 154 -23.23 8.49 21.85
CA ASP A 154 -24.32 9.44 21.61
C ASP A 154 -23.95 10.51 20.58
N ALA A 155 -22.69 10.99 20.60
CA ALA A 155 -22.20 11.97 19.64
C ALA A 155 -22.23 11.42 18.20
N ARG A 156 -21.81 10.16 18.00
CA ARG A 156 -21.88 9.51 16.68
C ARG A 156 -23.31 9.21 16.26
N PHE A 157 -24.15 8.81 17.22
CA PHE A 157 -25.57 8.57 16.97
C PHE A 157 -26.25 9.84 16.45
N GLU A 158 -26.03 10.97 17.13
CA GLU A 158 -26.61 12.25 16.74
C GLU A 158 -26.04 12.74 15.41
N ALA A 159 -24.75 12.52 15.12
CA ALA A 159 -24.16 12.85 13.82
C ALA A 159 -24.84 12.08 12.66
N TRP A 160 -25.06 10.77 12.81
CA TRP A 160 -25.77 9.99 11.79
C TRP A 160 -27.24 10.36 11.69
N ARG A 161 -27.90 10.65 12.81
CA ARG A 161 -29.27 11.12 12.85
C ARG A 161 -29.44 12.45 12.13
N GLN A 162 -28.51 13.39 12.29
CA GLN A 162 -28.54 14.67 11.58
C GLN A 162 -28.38 14.49 10.08
N ARG A 163 -27.55 13.53 9.65
CA ARG A 163 -27.37 13.19 8.22
C ARG A 163 -28.59 12.51 7.61
N SER A 164 -29.15 11.50 8.29
CA SER A 164 -30.21 10.64 7.72
C SER A 164 -31.63 11.07 8.08
N GLY A 165 -31.80 11.90 9.10
CA GLY A 165 -33.10 12.16 9.74
C GLY A 165 -33.68 10.94 10.47
N ARG A 166 -32.97 9.80 10.54
CA ARG A 166 -33.44 8.54 11.15
C ARG A 166 -32.73 8.26 12.46
N SER A 167 -33.46 7.66 13.39
CA SER A 167 -32.94 7.15 14.67
C SER A 167 -32.75 5.62 14.68
N VAL A 168 -33.06 4.95 13.58
CA VAL A 168 -33.00 3.49 13.45
C VAL A 168 -31.79 3.07 12.61
N PHE A 169 -31.28 1.87 12.89
CA PHE A 169 -30.09 1.29 12.24
C PHE A 169 -30.41 -0.12 11.67
N PRO A 170 -29.73 -0.58 10.60
CA PRO A 170 -28.62 0.09 9.91
C PRO A 170 -29.08 1.33 9.14
N GLN A 171 -28.17 2.29 8.96
CA GLN A 171 -28.37 3.42 8.05
C GLN A 171 -27.40 3.25 6.89
N ILE A 172 -27.95 3.16 5.68
CA ILE A 172 -27.18 2.83 4.49
C ILE A 172 -27.30 3.99 3.50
N PHE A 173 -26.16 4.39 2.97
CA PHE A 173 -26.05 5.40 1.93
C PHE A 173 -25.39 4.80 0.69
N ILE A 174 -25.84 5.23 -0.48
CA ILE A 174 -25.22 4.92 -1.76
C ILE A 174 -24.95 6.24 -2.46
N ASP A 175 -23.72 6.49 -2.88
CA ASP A 175 -23.29 7.73 -3.54
C ASP A 175 -23.65 9.02 -2.75
N GLY A 176 -23.70 8.91 -1.42
CA GLY A 176 -24.06 10.00 -0.52
C GLY A 176 -25.56 10.18 -0.27
N ASP A 177 -26.42 9.43 -0.97
CA ASP A 177 -27.86 9.46 -0.78
C ASP A 177 -28.32 8.40 0.23
N LEU A 178 -29.18 8.80 1.16
CA LEU A 178 -29.79 7.86 2.10
C LEU A 178 -30.74 6.92 1.36
N ILE A 179 -30.39 5.64 1.30
CA ILE A 179 -31.31 4.61 0.82
C ILE A 179 -32.20 4.06 1.94
N GLY A 180 -31.69 4.05 3.17
CA GLY A 180 -32.47 3.68 4.36
C GLY A 180 -31.88 2.50 5.13
N GLY A 181 -32.71 1.51 5.45
CA GLY A 181 -32.34 0.37 6.30
C GLY A 181 -32.11 -0.94 5.55
N TYR A 182 -32.10 -2.05 6.29
CA TYR A 182 -31.93 -3.38 5.69
C TYR A 182 -33.03 -3.73 4.68
N ASP A 183 -34.29 -3.37 4.97
CA ASP A 183 -35.42 -3.66 4.07
C ASP A 183 -35.27 -2.92 2.73
N ASP A 184 -34.82 -1.66 2.78
CA ASP A 184 -34.51 -0.87 1.60
C ASP A 184 -33.39 -1.50 0.77
N LEU A 185 -32.33 -2.00 1.44
CA LEU A 185 -31.24 -2.70 0.78
C LEU A 185 -31.69 -3.99 0.09
N ILE A 186 -32.54 -4.79 0.75
CA ILE A 186 -33.10 -6.02 0.16
C ILE A 186 -33.98 -5.70 -1.04
N ARG A 187 -34.79 -4.64 -0.97
CA ARG A 187 -35.61 -4.19 -2.09
C ARG A 187 -34.76 -3.80 -3.29
N LEU A 188 -33.67 -3.06 -3.08
CA LEU A 188 -32.72 -2.70 -4.15
C LEU A 188 -32.00 -3.92 -4.72
N HIS A 189 -31.65 -4.90 -3.88
CA HIS A 189 -31.08 -6.16 -4.35
C HIS A 189 -32.05 -6.91 -5.27
N GLY A 190 -33.32 -7.05 -4.86
CA GLY A 190 -34.35 -7.71 -5.65
C GLY A 190 -34.66 -7.01 -6.98
N ALA A 191 -34.39 -5.71 -7.07
CA ALA A 191 -34.52 -4.92 -8.30
C ALA A 191 -33.26 -4.95 -9.19
N GLY A 192 -32.18 -5.62 -8.78
CA GLY A 192 -30.90 -5.66 -9.51
C GLY A 192 -30.08 -4.36 -9.40
N SER A 193 -30.57 -3.33 -8.70
CA SER A 193 -29.92 -2.01 -8.65
C SER A 193 -28.58 -2.01 -7.92
N LEU A 194 -28.28 -3.04 -7.12
CA LEU A 194 -27.00 -3.17 -6.42
C LEU A 194 -25.89 -3.78 -7.29
N GLU A 195 -26.20 -4.33 -8.46
CA GLU A 195 -25.19 -4.98 -9.32
C GLU A 195 -24.16 -3.98 -9.85
N THR A 196 -24.56 -2.73 -10.06
CA THR A 196 -23.68 -1.64 -10.51
C THR A 196 -22.67 -1.16 -9.47
N LEU A 197 -22.72 -1.73 -8.25
CA LEU A 197 -21.86 -1.36 -7.12
C LEU A 197 -20.81 -2.42 -6.79
N ARG A 198 -20.74 -3.50 -7.60
CA ARG A 198 -19.72 -4.54 -7.49
C ARG A 198 -18.39 -4.13 -8.13
#